data_AF-A0A934S569-F1
#
_entry.id   AF-A0A934S569-F1
#
_cell.length_a   1.000
_cell.length_b   1.000
_cell.length_c   1.000
_cell.angle_alpha   90.00
_cell.angle_beta   90.00
_cell.angle_gamma   90.00
#
_symmetry.space_group_name_H-M   'P 1'
#
loop_
_entity.id
_entity.type
_entity.pdbx_description
1 polymer ?
#
loop_
_entity_poly.entity_id
_entity_poly.type
_entity_poly.pdbx_seq_one_letter_code
_entity_poly.pdbx_strand_id
1 'polypeptide(L)' 'MSKTTSVPYSFLGTSPVEAAWERFKKRLDTMTKEEKLQTFVDAGILTKKGNPTKPYKGVFVKAKATK' A
#
# COMPACT_ATOMS: atom_id res chain seq x y z
N MET A 1 32.62 19.09 -1.77
CA MET A 1 32.37 18.33 -0.52
C MET A 1 30.86 18.22 -0.33
N SER A 2 30.27 17.07 -0.65
CA SER A 2 28.83 16.83 -0.54
C SER A 2 28.52 16.33 0.88
N LYS A 3 27.87 17.15 1.71
CA LYS A 3 27.43 16.73 3.04
C LYS A 3 26.14 15.92 2.88
N THR A 4 26.26 14.59 2.80
CA THR A 4 25.12 13.68 2.90
C THR A 4 24.70 13.62 4.36
N THR A 5 23.74 14.46 4.73
CA THR A 5 23.14 14.43 6.06
C THR A 5 22.18 13.24 6.13
N SER A 6 22.66 12.05 6.53
CA SER A 6 21.77 10.95 6.89
C SER A 6 21.07 11.32 8.20
N VAL A 7 19.83 11.77 8.12
CA VAL A 7 19.05 12.08 9.31
C VAL A 7 18.72 10.74 10.00
N PRO A 8 19.15 10.52 11.26
CA PRO A 8 18.81 9.31 11.98
C PRO A 8 17.33 9.38 12.34
N TYR A 9 16.53 8.49 11.74
CA TYR A 9 15.12 8.36 12.06
C TYR A 9 15.00 7.79 13.48
N SER A 10 14.90 8.68 14.48
CA SER A 10 14.71 8.34 15.88
C SER A 10 13.32 7.70 16.08
N PHE A 11 13.32 6.36 16.04
CA PHE A 11 12.21 5.45 16.25
C PHE A 11 11.78 5.45 17.73
N LEU A 12 11.02 6.46 18.16
CA LEU A 12 10.32 6.49 19.46
C LEU A 12 8.88 7.01 19.38
N GLY A 13 8.34 7.10 18.16
CA GLY A 13 6.92 7.32 17.90
C GLY A 13 6.46 6.32 16.85
N THR A 14 5.19 5.91 16.93
CA THR A 14 4.51 5.05 15.93
C THR A 14 4.97 5.45 14.53
N SER A 15 5.44 4.48 13.74
CA SER A 15 5.98 4.77 12.42
C SER A 15 4.94 5.58 11.63
N PRO A 16 5.32 6.61 10.85
CA PRO A 16 4.40 7.38 10.04
C PRO A 16 3.63 6.48 9.07
N VAL A 17 4.22 5.34 8.70
CA VAL A 17 3.56 4.28 7.94
C VAL A 17 2.45 3.60 8.77
N GLU A 18 2.73 3.25 10.02
CA GLU A 18 1.73 2.65 10.93
C GLU A 18 0.60 3.63 11.24
N ALA A 19 0.91 4.90 11.51
CA ALA A 19 -0.09 5.93 11.75
C ALA A 19 -0.98 6.17 10.50
N ALA A 20 -0.38 6.16 9.30
CA ALA A 20 -1.12 6.23 8.05
C ALA A 20 -2.01 4.98 7.85
N TRP A 21 -1.50 3.80 8.18
CA TRP A 21 -2.24 2.54 8.10
C TRP A 21 -3.45 2.51 9.05
N GLU A 22 -3.30 2.97 10.29
CA GLU A 22 -4.42 3.05 11.24
C GLU A 22 -5.51 4.02 10.77
N ARG A 23 -5.13 5.18 10.21
CA ARG A 23 -6.08 6.14 9.64
C ARG A 23 -6.82 5.55 8.44
N PHE A 24 -6.10 4.83 7.58
CA PHE A 24 -6.66 4.16 6.42
C PHE A 24 -7.65 3.06 6.82
N LYS A 25 -7.29 2.20 7.78
CA LYS A 25 -8.17 1.14 8.31
C LYS A 25 -9.47 1.71 8.88
N LYS A 26 -9.38 2.74 9.75
CA LYS A 26 -10.57 3.41 10.30
C LYS A 26 -11.49 3.93 9.21
N ARG A 27 -10.92 4.48 8.13
CA ARG A 27 -11.71 4.97 6.99
C ARG A 27 -12.39 3.84 6.23
N LEU A 28 -11.68 2.73 6.01
CA LEU A 28 -12.27 1.54 5.40
C LEU A 28 -13.42 0.98 6.25
N ASP A 29 -13.27 0.87 7.57
CA ASP A 29 -14.31 0.27 8.42
C ASP A 29 -15.65 1.02 8.36
N THR A 30 -15.62 2.32 8.06
CA THR A 30 -16.84 3.14 7.90
C THR A 30 -17.52 3.00 6.53
N MET A 31 -16.90 2.33 5.55
CA MET A 31 -17.41 2.21 4.18
C MET A 31 -18.23 0.93 3.96
N THR A 32 -19.21 1.00 3.06
CA THR A 32 -19.93 -0.18 2.56
C THR A 32 -19.02 -1.06 1.69
N LYS A 33 -19.46 -2.27 1.35
CA LYS A 33 -18.65 -3.18 0.50
C LYS A 33 -18.46 -2.60 -0.90
N GLU A 34 -19.47 -1.92 -1.42
CA GLU A 34 -19.47 -1.29 -2.74
C GLU A 34 -18.52 -0.09 -2.78
N GLU A 35 -18.54 0.75 -1.75
CA GLU A 35 -17.62 1.89 -1.60
C GLU A 35 -16.17 1.44 -1.44
N LYS A 36 -15.94 0.37 -0.68
CA LYS A 36 -14.62 -0.27 -0.55
C LYS A 36 -14.11 -0.73 -1.91
N LEU A 37 -14.94 -1.49 -2.63
CA LEU A 37 -14.58 -2.00 -3.96
C LEU A 37 -14.23 -0.85 -4.91
N GLN A 38 -15.06 0.19 -4.97
CA GLN A 38 -14.81 1.34 -5.83
C GLN A 38 -13.52 2.07 -5.45
N THR A 39 -13.26 2.29 -4.15
CA THR A 39 -12.02 2.90 -3.66
C THR A 39 -10.78 2.12 -4.10
N PHE A 40 -10.82 0.78 -4.01
CA PHE A 40 -9.70 -0.06 -4.45
C PHE A 40 -9.55 -0.10 -5.98
N VAL A 41 -10.64 0.05 -6.72
CA VAL A 41 -10.63 0.15 -8.18
C VAL A 41 -10.03 1.47 -8.64
N ASP A 42 -10.42 2.58 -8.02
CA ASP A 42 -9.91 3.92 -8.32
C ASP A 42 -8.42 4.05 -7.96
N ALA A 43 -7.99 3.38 -6.89
CA ALA A 43 -6.58 3.24 -6.54
C ALA A 43 -5.77 2.33 -7.49
N GLY A 44 -6.42 1.68 -8.46
CA GLY A 44 -5.78 0.76 -9.40
C GLY A 44 -5.33 -0.57 -8.77
N ILE A 45 -5.77 -0.89 -7.56
CA ILE A 45 -5.41 -2.11 -6.82
C ILE A 45 -6.27 -3.28 -7.30
N LEU A 46 -7.57 -3.04 -7.47
CA LEU A 46 -8.53 -4.03 -7.95
C LEU A 46 -9.10 -3.63 -9.31
N THR A 47 -9.58 -4.61 -10.05
CA THR A 47 -10.43 -4.43 -11.23
C THR A 47 -11.88 -4.22 -10.80
N LYS A 48 -12.73 -3.70 -11.70
CA LYS A 48 -14.19 -3.56 -11.46
C LYS A 48 -14.88 -4.87 -11.05
N LYS A 49 -14.27 -6.02 -11.32
CA LYS A 49 -14.75 -7.35 -10.94
C LYS A 49 -14.25 -7.83 -9.58
N GLY A 50 -13.46 -7.02 -8.86
CA GLY A 50 -12.85 -7.37 -7.57
C GLY A 50 -11.56 -8.18 -7.65
N ASN A 51 -11.08 -8.52 -8.84
CA ASN A 51 -9.79 -9.22 -9.00
C ASN A 51 -8.62 -8.24 -8.86
N PRO A 52 -7.47 -8.63 -8.30
CA PRO A 52 -6.26 -7.81 -8.30
C PRO A 52 -5.89 -7.34 -9.71
N THR A 53 -5.64 -6.04 -9.86
CA THR A 53 -5.16 -5.47 -11.11
C THR A 53 -3.78 -6.03 -11.43
N LYS A 54 -3.51 -6.26 -12.72
CA LYS A 54 -2.19 -6.71 -13.14
C LYS A 54 -1.15 -5.69 -12.66
N PRO A 55 -0.16 -6.11 -11.87
CA PRO A 55 0.87 -5.21 -11.43
C PRO A 55 1.61 -4.63 -12.64
N TYR A 56 2.10 -3.39 -12.48
CA TYR A 56 2.96 -2.79 -13.49
C TYR A 56 4.15 -3.72 -13.77
N LYS A 57 4.54 -3.78 -15.05
CA LYS A 57 5.61 -4.66 -15.54
C LYS A 57 6.88 -4.40 -14.71
N GLY A 58 7.33 -5.41 -13.96
CA GLY A 58 8.55 -5.33 -13.14
C GLY A 58 8.35 -5.23 -11.62
N VAL A 59 7.12 -5.05 -11.12
CA VAL A 59 6.87 -4.91 -9.65
C VAL A 59 6.91 -6.24 -8.91
N PHE A 60 6.49 -7.33 -9.55
CA PHE A 60 6.64 -8.68 -9.00
C PHE A 60 7.44 -9.52 -9.98
N VAL A 61 8.74 -9.67 -9.72
CA VAL A 61 9.53 -10.72 -10.35
C VAL A 61 8.98 -12.02 -9.77
N LYS A 62 8.30 -12.85 -10.60
CA LYS A 62 7.85 -14.18 -10.17
C LYS A 62 9.03 -14.88 -9.49
N ALA A 63 8.92 -15.16 -8.20
CA ALA A 63 9.76 -16.18 -7.59
C ALA A 63 9.53 -17.45 -8.41
N LYS A 64 10.57 -17.92 -9.11
CA LYS A 64 10.49 -19.19 -9.82
C LYS A 64 10.19 -20.25 -8.76
N ALA A 65 9.03 -20.87 -8.85
CA ALA A 65 8.76 -22.09 -8.12
C ALA A 65 9.82 -23.11 -8.54
N THR A 66 10.77 -23.39 -7.64
CA THR A 66 11.66 -24.54 -7.75
C THR A 66 10.79 -25.79 -7.70
N LYS A 67 10.87 -26.58 -8.78
CA LYS A 67 10.23 -27.88 -8.94
C LYS A 67 10.81 -28.89 -7.96
#